data_AF-A0A9P3YUB1-F1
#
_entry.id   AF-A0A9P3YUB1-F1
#
_cell.length_a   1.000
_cell.length_b   1.000
_cell.length_c   1.000
_cell.angle_alpha   90.00
_cell.angle_beta   90.00
_cell.angle_gamma   90.00
#
_symmetry.space_group_name_H-M   'P 1'
#
loop_
_entity.id
_entity.type
_entity.pdbx_description
1 polymer ?
#
loop_
_entity_poly.entity_id
_entity_poly.type
_entity_poly.pdbx_seq_one_letter_code
_entity_poly.pdbx_strand_id
1 'polypeptide(L)'
;PLLSASKELQAIFMLDKKQEVLETKIENVNEKLENFMDDAPLFNIECECIVKEVKRVATKSLGGHGSKAYKNKSLRGKVYSDIYHQIKREFGVDSYKAIKRCQLDKVLEIVNSYKLPIVFEEEIRLLNSQLSIVS
;
A
#
# COMPACT_ATOMS: atom_id res chain seq x y z
N PRO A 1 46.98 16.29 -27.65
CA PRO A 1 46.57 15.57 -28.89
C PRO A 1 45.43 16.24 -29.66
N LEU A 2 44.39 16.77 -28.98
CA LEU A 2 43.20 17.34 -29.64
C LEU A 2 43.36 18.79 -30.15
N LEU A 3 44.29 19.58 -29.59
CA LEU A 3 44.54 20.96 -30.04
C LEU A 3 45.12 21.07 -31.46
N SER A 4 45.72 19.98 -31.98
CA SER A 4 46.30 19.93 -33.32
C SER A 4 45.34 19.39 -34.39
N ALA A 5 44.10 19.04 -34.01
CA ALA A 5 43.08 18.55 -34.94
C ALA A 5 42.38 19.71 -35.68
N SER A 6 41.71 19.41 -36.81
CA SER A 6 40.89 20.40 -37.51
C SER A 6 39.76 20.93 -36.61
N LYS A 7 39.26 22.14 -36.89
CA LYS A 7 38.19 22.76 -36.08
C LYS A 7 36.91 21.93 -36.09
N GLU A 8 36.61 21.31 -37.23
CA GLU A 8 35.48 20.41 -37.41
C GLU A 8 35.62 19.17 -36.52
N LEU A 9 36.80 18.55 -36.51
CA LEU A 9 37.07 17.37 -35.68
C LEU A 9 37.03 17.70 -34.19
N GLN A 10 37.58 18.87 -33.78
CA GLN A 10 37.47 19.36 -32.40
C GLN A 10 36.00 19.55 -31.99
N ALA A 11 35.15 20.11 -32.87
CA ALA A 11 33.73 20.29 -32.61
C ALA A 11 33.00 18.95 -32.43
N ILE A 12 33.30 17.94 -33.26
CA ILE A 12 32.72 16.59 -33.14
C ILE A 12 33.03 15.99 -31.77
N PHE A 13 34.29 16.01 -31.33
CA PHE A 13 34.66 15.48 -30.01
C PHE A 13 34.06 16.27 -28.84
N MET A 14 33.86 17.60 -28.99
CA MET A 14 33.15 18.39 -27.99
C MET A 14 31.67 18.01 -27.91
N LEU A 15 31.02 17.71 -29.04
CA LEU A 15 29.64 17.23 -29.07
C LEU A 15 29.52 15.83 -28.45
N ASP A 16 30.44 14.92 -28.76
CA ASP A 16 30.50 13.57 -28.21
C ASP A 16 30.63 13.57 -26.68
N LYS A 17 31.56 14.38 -26.14
CA LYS A 17 31.66 14.57 -24.68
C LYS A 17 30.39 15.15 -24.06
N LYS A 18 29.70 16.07 -24.76
CA LYS A 18 28.42 16.60 -24.29
C LYS A 18 27.33 15.53 -24.33
N GLN A 19 27.33 14.65 -25.33
CA GLN A 19 26.43 13.51 -25.46
C GLN A 19 26.61 12.54 -24.27
N GLU A 20 27.84 12.11 -23.97
CA GLU A 20 28.13 11.22 -22.81
C GLU A 20 27.65 11.83 -21.48
N VAL A 21 27.88 13.14 -21.28
CA VAL A 21 27.43 13.86 -20.09
C VAL A 21 25.89 13.93 -20.02
N LEU A 22 25.21 14.08 -21.16
CA LEU A 22 23.75 14.08 -21.22
C LEU A 22 23.17 12.70 -20.90
N GLU A 23 23.73 11.63 -21.46
CA GLU A 23 23.32 10.25 -21.18
C GLU A 23 23.46 9.93 -19.69
N THR A 24 24.59 10.30 -19.08
CA THR A 24 24.81 10.14 -17.64
C THR A 24 23.78 10.92 -16.80
N LYS A 25 23.43 12.14 -17.22
CA LYS A 25 22.41 12.94 -16.51
C LYS A 25 21.02 12.33 -16.64
N ILE A 26 20.68 11.78 -17.79
CA ILE A 26 19.39 11.10 -18.03
C ILE A 26 19.29 9.88 -17.11
N GLU A 27 20.33 9.07 -17.05
CA GLU A 27 20.35 7.88 -16.17
C GLU A 27 20.17 8.26 -14.70
N ASN A 28 20.88 9.29 -14.24
CA ASN A 28 20.74 9.78 -12.88
C ASN A 28 19.32 10.32 -12.57
N VAL A 29 18.67 10.95 -13.54
CA VAL A 29 17.29 11.43 -13.39
C VAL A 29 16.32 10.26 -13.31
N ASN A 30 16.50 9.23 -14.15
CA ASN A 30 15.67 8.02 -14.13
C ASN A 30 15.78 7.33 -12.76
N GLU A 31 16.99 7.09 -12.27
CA GLU A 31 17.24 6.47 -10.97
C GLU A 31 16.59 7.27 -9.83
N LYS A 32 16.71 8.61 -9.83
CA LYS A 32 16.04 9.45 -8.83
C LYS A 32 14.53 9.39 -8.91
N LEU A 33 13.98 9.28 -10.11
CA LEU A 33 12.55 9.19 -10.32
C LEU A 33 12.02 7.87 -9.79
N GLU A 34 12.67 6.74 -10.11
CA GLU A 34 12.30 5.42 -9.59
C GLU A 34 12.33 5.39 -8.06
N ASN A 35 13.43 5.84 -7.44
CA ASN A 35 13.54 5.93 -5.98
C ASN A 35 12.45 6.81 -5.36
N PHE A 36 12.15 7.94 -5.99
CA PHE A 36 11.06 8.81 -5.54
C PHE A 36 9.70 8.13 -5.64
N MET A 37 9.43 7.38 -6.70
CA MET A 37 8.17 6.65 -6.86
C MET A 37 8.00 5.52 -5.85
N ASP A 38 9.09 4.86 -5.46
CA ASP A 38 9.07 3.80 -4.47
C ASP A 38 8.87 4.35 -3.04
N ASP A 39 9.54 5.45 -2.71
CA ASP A 39 9.43 6.10 -1.40
C ASP A 39 8.19 7.00 -1.25
N ALA A 40 7.48 7.29 -2.34
CA ALA A 40 6.25 8.05 -2.30
C ALA A 40 5.21 7.38 -1.38
N PRO A 41 4.40 8.16 -0.64
CA PRO A 41 3.26 7.61 0.07
C PRO A 41 2.25 7.04 -0.93
N LEU A 42 1.35 6.19 -0.44
CA LEU A 42 0.25 5.66 -1.26
C LEU A 42 -0.54 6.80 -1.93
N PHE A 43 -0.84 6.64 -3.23
CA PHE A 43 -1.81 7.50 -3.87
C PHE A 43 -3.23 7.00 -3.59
N ASN A 44 -4.21 7.76 -4.09
CA ASN A 44 -5.62 7.48 -3.83
C ASN A 44 -6.03 6.10 -4.35
N ILE A 45 -5.49 5.66 -5.51
CA ILE A 45 -5.85 4.37 -6.09
C ILE A 45 -5.36 3.21 -5.23
N GLU A 46 -4.14 3.27 -4.70
CA GLU A 46 -3.63 2.24 -3.78
C GLU A 46 -4.37 2.27 -2.44
N CYS A 47 -4.74 3.47 -1.95
CA CYS A 47 -5.59 3.60 -0.77
C CYS A 47 -6.96 2.93 -0.96
N GLU A 48 -7.58 3.08 -2.13
CA GLU A 48 -8.86 2.44 -2.45
C GLU A 48 -8.73 0.91 -2.50
N CYS A 49 -7.64 0.38 -3.05
CA CYS A 49 -7.33 -1.04 -3.04
C CYS A 49 -7.28 -1.59 -1.61
N ILE A 50 -6.57 -0.93 -0.69
CA ILE A 50 -6.52 -1.33 0.72
C ILE A 50 -7.91 -1.28 1.35
N VAL A 51 -8.66 -0.20 1.14
CA VAL A 51 -10.00 -0.06 1.72
C VAL A 51 -10.94 -1.17 1.24
N LYS A 52 -10.88 -1.53 -0.04
CA LYS A 52 -11.66 -2.63 -0.62
C LYS A 52 -11.28 -3.96 0.04
N GLU A 53 -9.99 -4.19 0.22
CA GLU A 53 -9.47 -5.43 0.79
C GLU A 53 -9.84 -5.57 2.27
N VAL A 54 -9.68 -4.49 3.06
CA VAL A 54 -10.13 -4.44 4.46
C VAL A 54 -11.63 -4.69 4.57
N LYS A 55 -12.45 -4.08 3.71
CA LYS A 55 -13.90 -4.32 3.70
C LYS A 55 -14.24 -5.79 3.44
N ARG A 56 -13.54 -6.42 2.48
CA ARG A 56 -13.73 -7.82 2.12
C ARG A 56 -13.40 -8.73 3.30
N VAL A 57 -12.23 -8.55 3.91
CA VAL A 57 -11.77 -9.36 5.05
C VAL A 57 -12.65 -9.15 6.27
N ALA A 58 -12.88 -7.90 6.68
CA ALA A 58 -13.73 -7.59 7.84
C ALA A 58 -15.15 -8.17 7.70
N THR A 59 -15.75 -8.03 6.52
CA THR A 59 -17.09 -8.59 6.24
C THR A 59 -17.08 -10.11 6.35
N LYS A 60 -16.07 -10.78 5.79
CA LYS A 60 -15.91 -12.24 5.90
C LYS A 60 -15.75 -12.67 7.35
N SER A 61 -14.88 -12.00 8.11
CA SER A 61 -14.63 -12.26 9.53
C SER A 61 -15.88 -12.14 10.39
N LEU A 62 -16.79 -11.21 10.06
CA LEU A 62 -18.06 -11.03 10.77
C LEU A 62 -19.15 -12.03 10.39
N GLY A 63 -18.93 -12.90 9.39
CA GLY A 63 -19.92 -13.86 8.88
C GLY A 63 -20.79 -13.34 7.73
N GLY A 64 -20.36 -12.28 7.03
CA GLY A 64 -21.03 -11.74 5.84
C GLY A 64 -22.03 -10.62 6.13
N HIS A 65 -22.48 -9.91 5.08
CA HIS A 65 -23.36 -8.73 5.19
C HIS A 65 -24.71 -8.99 5.88
N GLY A 66 -25.23 -10.22 5.78
CA GLY A 66 -26.50 -10.62 6.39
C GLY A 66 -26.42 -10.92 7.89
N SER A 67 -25.20 -11.15 8.42
CA SER A 67 -24.98 -11.62 9.79
C SER A 67 -25.37 -10.59 10.84
N LYS A 68 -25.74 -11.06 12.03
CA LYS A 68 -26.05 -10.19 13.19
C LYS A 68 -24.81 -9.44 13.64
N ALA A 69 -23.65 -10.12 13.66
CA ALA A 69 -22.38 -9.50 13.98
C ALA A 69 -22.02 -8.36 13.02
N TYR A 70 -22.21 -8.53 11.70
CA TYR A 70 -21.98 -7.44 10.74
C TYR A 70 -22.95 -6.27 10.93
N LYS A 71 -24.21 -6.55 11.27
CA LYS A 71 -25.22 -5.51 11.52
C LYS A 71 -24.97 -4.74 12.83
N ASN A 72 -24.26 -5.34 13.79
CA ASN A 72 -23.84 -4.66 15.02
C ASN A 72 -22.77 -3.59 14.71
N LYS A 73 -23.16 -2.31 14.79
CA LYS A 73 -22.28 -1.17 14.47
C LYS A 73 -21.05 -1.10 15.36
N SER A 74 -21.18 -1.43 16.66
CA SER A 74 -20.07 -1.37 17.62
C SER A 74 -19.03 -2.43 17.31
N LEU A 75 -19.45 -3.70 17.21
CA LEU A 75 -18.56 -4.81 16.90
C LEU A 75 -17.92 -4.66 15.51
N ARG A 76 -18.70 -4.30 14.49
CA ARG A 76 -18.16 -4.02 13.16
C ARG A 76 -17.11 -2.90 13.23
N GLY A 77 -17.40 -1.80 13.94
CA GLY A 77 -16.44 -0.71 14.15
C GLY A 77 -15.14 -1.19 14.79
N LYS A 78 -15.23 -2.03 15.83
CA LYS A 78 -14.06 -2.64 16.49
C LYS A 78 -13.22 -3.48 15.53
N VAL A 79 -13.83 -4.37 14.75
CA VAL A 79 -13.11 -5.23 13.79
C VAL A 79 -12.41 -4.42 12.71
N TYR A 80 -13.10 -3.44 12.11
CA TYR A 80 -12.46 -2.57 11.12
C TYR A 80 -11.31 -1.77 11.73
N SER A 81 -11.53 -1.20 12.93
CA SER A 81 -10.50 -0.47 13.64
C SER A 81 -9.28 -1.35 13.91
N ASP A 82 -9.47 -2.58 14.38
CA ASP A 82 -8.39 -3.50 14.70
C ASP A 82 -7.52 -3.84 13.49
N ILE A 83 -8.14 -4.12 12.33
CA ILE A 83 -7.41 -4.35 11.06
C ILE A 83 -6.55 -3.12 10.72
N TYR A 84 -7.11 -1.91 10.78
CA TYR A 84 -6.33 -0.69 10.51
C TYR A 84 -5.24 -0.45 11.56
N HIS A 85 -5.45 -0.82 12.83
CA HIS A 85 -4.43 -0.74 13.87
C HIS A 85 -3.30 -1.74 13.64
N GLN A 86 -3.60 -2.96 13.19
CA GLN A 86 -2.58 -3.91 12.78
C GLN A 86 -1.74 -3.34 11.63
N ILE A 87 -2.36 -2.86 10.55
CA ILE A 87 -1.63 -2.22 9.44
C ILE A 87 -0.70 -1.13 9.97
N LYS A 88 -1.24 -0.14 10.70
CA LYS A 88 -0.46 0.97 11.25
C LYS A 88 0.70 0.51 12.15
N ARG A 89 0.47 -0.51 12.98
CA ARG A 89 1.48 -1.06 13.89
C ARG A 89 2.60 -1.78 13.14
N GLU A 90 2.29 -2.61 12.16
CA GLU A 90 3.30 -3.35 11.37
C GLU A 90 4.20 -2.40 10.56
N PHE A 91 3.66 -1.27 10.09
CA PHE A 91 4.42 -0.28 9.31
C PHE A 91 4.98 0.88 10.14
N GLY A 92 4.65 0.99 11.43
CA GLY A 92 5.11 2.07 12.29
C GLY A 92 4.60 3.46 11.88
N VAL A 93 3.35 3.55 11.40
CA VAL A 93 2.76 4.80 10.88
C VAL A 93 1.45 5.17 11.58
N ASP A 94 1.16 6.46 11.69
CA ASP A 94 -0.11 6.95 12.25
C ASP A 94 -1.29 6.82 11.28
N SER A 95 -1.00 6.74 9.98
CA SER A 95 -1.97 6.63 8.90
C SER A 95 -1.48 5.62 7.88
N TYR A 96 -2.34 4.66 7.52
CA TYR A 96 -2.02 3.71 6.46
C TYR A 96 -1.71 4.41 5.11
N LYS A 97 -2.21 5.64 4.91
CA LYS A 97 -1.94 6.44 3.71
C LYS A 97 -0.48 6.88 3.60
N ALA A 98 0.26 6.90 4.71
CA ALA A 98 1.66 7.28 4.75
C ALA A 98 2.61 6.10 4.45
N ILE A 99 2.07 4.90 4.25
CA ILE A 99 2.86 3.72 3.86
C ILE A 99 3.47 3.99 2.48
N LYS A 100 4.71 3.52 2.27
CA LYS A 100 5.39 3.66 1.00
C LYS A 100 4.66 2.86 -0.09
N ARG A 101 4.63 3.40 -1.30
CA ARG A 101 3.93 2.80 -2.43
C ARG A 101 4.46 1.41 -2.79
N CYS A 102 5.79 1.24 -2.74
CA CYS A 102 6.44 -0.06 -2.97
C CYS A 102 6.03 -1.14 -1.96
N GLN A 103 5.41 -0.77 -0.83
CA GLN A 103 4.99 -1.69 0.22
C GLN A 103 3.51 -2.12 0.12
N LEU A 104 2.78 -1.70 -0.92
CA LEU A 104 1.36 -2.01 -1.09
C LEU A 104 1.08 -3.52 -0.99
N ASP A 105 1.85 -4.35 -1.69
CA ASP A 105 1.65 -5.80 -1.71
C ASP A 105 1.77 -6.39 -0.30
N LYS A 106 2.70 -5.86 0.50
CA LYS A 106 2.87 -6.28 1.89
C LYS A 106 1.67 -5.89 2.77
N VAL A 107 1.10 -4.71 2.55
CA VAL A 107 -0.14 -4.30 3.22
C VAL A 107 -1.27 -5.27 2.89
N LEU A 108 -1.43 -5.62 1.61
CA LEU A 108 -2.47 -6.53 1.16
C LEU A 108 -2.28 -7.93 1.75
N GLU A 109 -1.05 -8.43 1.86
CA GLU A 109 -0.73 -9.70 2.52
C GLU A 109 -1.14 -9.69 4.00
N ILE A 110 -0.81 -8.62 4.74
CA ILE A 110 -1.18 -8.45 6.15
C ILE A 110 -2.71 -8.43 6.32
N VAL A 111 -3.42 -7.71 5.46
CA VAL A 111 -4.89 -7.68 5.51
C VAL A 111 -5.48 -9.06 5.21
N ASN A 112 -4.97 -9.76 4.20
CA ASN A 112 -5.44 -11.09 3.82
C ASN A 112 -5.20 -12.16 4.89
N SER A 113 -4.11 -12.02 5.64
CA SER A 113 -3.72 -12.93 6.73
C SER A 113 -4.25 -12.51 8.10
N TYR A 114 -5.09 -11.48 8.17
CA TYR A 114 -5.70 -10.99 9.41
C TYR A 114 -6.41 -12.12 10.17
N LYS A 115 -6.12 -12.20 11.47
CA LYS A 115 -6.75 -13.13 12.40
C LYS A 115 -7.52 -12.32 13.44
N LEU A 116 -8.74 -12.75 13.72
CA LEU A 116 -9.55 -12.10 14.75
C LEU A 116 -8.93 -12.35 16.13
N PRO A 117 -8.87 -11.33 17.00
CA PRO A 117 -8.66 -11.53 18.42
C PRO A 117 -9.73 -12.46 19.01
N ILE A 118 -9.34 -13.33 19.95
CA ILE A 118 -10.21 -14.33 20.61
C ILE A 118 -11.50 -13.69 21.13
N VAL A 119 -11.40 -12.50 21.75
CA VAL A 119 -12.55 -11.75 22.27
C VAL A 119 -13.57 -11.42 21.17
N PHE A 120 -13.10 -11.05 19.97
CA PHE A 120 -13.99 -10.76 18.85
C PHE A 120 -14.56 -12.04 18.25
N GLU A 121 -13.77 -13.12 18.14
CA GLU A 121 -14.29 -14.41 17.67
C GLU A 121 -15.44 -14.89 18.54
N GLU A 122 -15.31 -14.79 19.86
CA GLU A 122 -16.35 -15.19 20.80
C GLU A 122 -17.59 -14.26 20.71
N GLU A 123 -17.40 -12.94 20.67
CA GLU A 123 -18.50 -11.98 20.52
C GLU A 123 -19.27 -12.20 19.20
N ILE A 124 -18.55 -12.43 18.09
CA ILE A 124 -19.11 -12.74 16.78
C ILE A 124 -19.89 -14.06 16.83
N ARG A 125 -19.29 -15.10 17.41
CA ARG A 125 -19.94 -16.42 17.56
C ARG A 125 -21.24 -16.29 18.34
N LEU A 126 -21.22 -15.64 19.50
CA LEU A 126 -22.42 -15.46 20.32
C LEU A 126 -23.52 -14.70 19.57
N LEU A 127 -23.19 -13.58 18.92
CA LEU A 127 -24.17 -12.78 18.17
C LEU A 127 -24.76 -13.54 16.97
N ASN A 128 -23.95 -14.29 16.24
CA ASN A 128 -24.39 -15.02 15.06
C ASN A 128 -25.10 -16.33 15.42
N SER A 129 -24.73 -16.98 16.53
CA SER A 129 -25.37 -18.20 17.05
C SER A 129 -26.63 -17.95 17.84
N GLN A 130 -26.96 -16.69 18.19
CA GLN A 130 -28.31 -16.34 18.60
C GLN A 130 -29.25 -16.65 17.43
N LEU A 131 -29.75 -17.89 17.42
CA LEU A 131 -30.88 -18.31 16.61
C LEU A 131 -31.95 -17.24 16.72
N SER A 132 -32.54 -16.90 15.58
CA SER A 132 -33.86 -16.32 15.53
C SER A 132 -34.81 -17.29 16.25
N ILE A 133 -34.92 -17.19 17.58
CA ILE A 133 -36.07 -17.75 18.28
C ILE A 133 -37.24 -16.83 17.90
N VAL A 134 -37.93 -17.30 16.86
CA VAL A 134 -39.36 -17.14 16.58
C VAL A 134 -39.90 -15.71 16.48
N SER A 135 -40.45 -15.40 15.30
CA SER A 135 -41.89 -15.15 15.11
C SER A 135 -42.24 -15.51 13.67
#